data_AF-A0A6M0AVX7-F1
#
_entry.id   AF-A0A6M0AVX7-F1
#
_cell.length_a   1.000
_cell.length_b   1.000
_cell.length_c   1.000
_cell.angle_alpha   90.00
_cell.angle_beta   90.00
_cell.angle_gamma   90.00
#
_symmetry.space_group_name_H-M   'P 1'
#
loop_
_entity.id
_entity.type
_entity.pdbx_description
1 polymer ?
#
loop_
_entity_poly.entity_id
_entity_poly.type
_entity_poly.pdbx_seq_one_letter_code
_entity_poly.pdbx_strand_id
1 'polypeptide(L)' 'FVFAGIDKVRFRRPVVPGDQLVMTAELLSIKRRRFGKMHSVATVDGKKAAEGELMFSIVD' A
#
# COMPACT_ATOMS: atom_id res chain seq x y z
N PHE A 1 0.31 -3.61 15.54
CA PHE A 1 0.70 -3.78 14.12
C PHE A 1 1.84 -2.82 13.80
N VAL A 2 2.85 -3.27 13.05
CA VAL A 2 3.96 -2.43 12.57
C VAL A 2 4.14 -2.59 11.06
N PHE A 3 4.63 -1.54 10.42
CA PHE A 3 5.02 -1.58 9.02
C PHE A 3 6.32 -2.36 8.89
N ALA A 4 6.27 -3.50 8.19
CA ALA A 4 7.36 -4.46 8.13
C ALA A 4 8.16 -4.38 6.82
N GLY A 5 7.59 -3.78 5.78
CA GLY A 5 8.30 -3.56 4.53
C GLY A 5 7.39 -3.25 3.35
N ILE A 6 8.02 -2.89 2.24
CA ILE A 6 7.40 -2.67 0.94
C ILE A 6 8.13 -3.47 -0.13
N ASP A 7 7.40 -3.94 -1.13
CA ASP A 7 7.96 -4.59 -2.31
C ASP A 7 7.24 -4.11 -3.58
N LYS A 8 7.95 -4.15 -4.72
CA LYS A 8 7.46 -3.77 -6.06
C LYS A 8 6.74 -2.42 -6.13
N VAL A 9 7.13 -1.47 -5.29
CA VAL A 9 6.49 -0.14 -5.29
C VAL A 9 6.89 0.62 -6.54
N ARG A 10 5.91 1.20 -7.22
CA ARG A 10 6.10 2.08 -8.36
C ARG A 10 5.44 3.41 -8.11
N PHE A 11 6.22 4.48 -8.22
CA PHE A 11 5.74 5.85 -8.20
C PHE A 11 5.61 6.33 -9.65
N ARG A 12 4.40 6.69 -10.05
CA ARG A 12 4.05 6.98 -11.45
C ARG A 12 3.92 8.48 -11.72
N ARG A 13 3.47 9.25 -10.73
CA ARG A 13 3.41 10.73 -10.77
C ARG A 13 3.61 11.30 -9.36
N PRO A 14 4.15 12.52 -9.24
CA PRO A 14 4.07 13.26 -7.99
C PRO A 14 2.60 13.54 -7.63
N VAL A 15 2.34 13.63 -6.32
CA VAL A 15 1.09 14.12 -5.74
C VAL A 15 1.39 15.49 -5.17
N VAL A 16 0.58 16.49 -5.50
CA VAL A 16 0.82 17.90 -5.17
C VAL A 16 -0.33 18.48 -4.33
N PRO A 17 -0.14 19.63 -3.65
CA PRO A 17 -1.23 20.26 -2.91
C PRO A 17 -2.46 20.50 -3.79
N GLY A 18 -3.63 20.15 -3.26
CA GLY A 18 -4.91 20.19 -3.99
C GLY A 18 -5.34 18.84 -4.57
N ASP A 19 -4.42 17.87 -4.74
CA ASP A 19 -4.78 16.51 -5.12
C ASP A 19 -5.52 15.80 -3.97
N GLN A 20 -6.61 15.09 -4.30
CA GLN A 20 -7.18 14.09 -3.40
C GLN A 20 -6.55 12.72 -3.68
N LEU A 21 -5.74 12.22 -2.74
CA LEU A 21 -5.17 10.89 -2.81
C LEU A 21 -6.16 9.86 -2.27
N VAL A 22 -6.63 8.96 -3.14
CA VAL A 22 -7.47 7.83 -2.76
C VAL A 22 -6.60 6.58 -2.69
N MET A 23 -6.53 5.94 -1.52
CA MET A 23 -5.75 4.73 -1.30
C MET A 23 -6.68 3.53 -1.06
N THR A 24 -6.43 2.45 -1.79
CA THR A 24 -7.08 1.15 -1.57
C THR A 24 -6.03 0.10 -1.22
N ALA A 25 -6.42 -0.86 -0.38
CA ALA A 25 -5.57 -1.97 0.00
C ALA A 25 -6.38 -3.27 0.00
N GLU A 26 -5.87 -4.27 -0.71
CA GLU A 26 -6.44 -5.62 -0.78
C GLU A 26 -5.52 -6.58 -0.04
N LEU A 27 -6.08 -7.29 0.95
CA LEU A 27 -5.33 -8.31 1.67
C LEU A 27 -5.03 -9.49 0.74
N LEU A 28 -3.74 -9.75 0.50
CA LEU A 28 -3.31 -10.87 -0.34
C LEU A 28 -3.11 -12.14 0.47
N SER A 29 -2.50 -12.03 1.65
CA SER A 29 -2.25 -13.19 2.51
C SER A 29 -1.92 -12.80 3.95
N ILE A 30 -2.17 -13.72 4.86
CA ILE A 30 -1.66 -13.70 6.23
C ILE A 30 -0.83 -14.97 6.43
N LYS A 31 0.45 -14.82 6.77
CA LYS A 31 1.38 -15.91 7.05
C LYS A 31 1.68 -16.00 8.54
N ARG A 32 1.73 -17.24 9.05
CA ARG A 32 2.08 -17.57 10.44
C ARG A 32 1.30 -16.75 11.49
N ARG A 33 0.07 -16.34 11.16
CA ARG A 33 -0.79 -15.45 11.97
C ARG A 33 -0.11 -14.14 12.44
N ARG A 34 1.00 -13.76 11.81
CA ARG A 34 1.86 -12.66 12.27
C ARG A 34 2.24 -11.69 11.17
N PHE A 35 2.39 -12.15 9.92
CA PHE A 35 2.80 -11.28 8.81
C PHE A 35 1.70 -11.20 7.77
N GLY A 36 1.16 -10.01 7.53
CA GLY A 36 0.21 -9.75 6.47
C GLY A 36 0.88 -9.09 5.26
N LYS A 37 0.39 -9.42 4.08
CA LYS A 37 0.78 -8.77 2.82
C LYS A 37 -0.46 -8.24 2.13
N MET A 38 -0.39 -7.01 1.64
CA MET A 38 -1.48 -6.31 0.97
C MET A 38 -1.01 -5.76 -0.37
N HIS A 39 -1.83 -5.85 -1.41
CA HIS A 39 -1.65 -5.06 -2.61
C HIS A 39 -2.29 -3.70 -2.36
N SER A 40 -1.57 -2.61 -2.59
CA SER A 40 -2.09 -1.27 -2.37
C SER A 40 -1.93 -0.42 -3.61
N VAL A 41 -2.97 0.36 -3.91
CA VAL A 41 -3.01 1.29 -5.04
C VAL A 41 -3.41 2.66 -4.50
N ALA A 42 -2.71 3.69 -4.94
CA ALA A 42 -3.04 5.08 -4.67
C ALA A 42 -3.36 5.78 -5.99
N THR A 43 -4.52 6.44 -6.07
CA THR A 43 -4.98 7.17 -7.25
C THR A 43 -5.27 8.64 -6.93
N VAL A 44 -5.13 9.49 -7.95
CA VAL A 44 -5.62 10.87 -7.97
C VAL A 44 -6.40 11.05 -9.27
N ASP A 45 -7.62 11.55 -9.20
CA ASP A 45 -8.54 11.66 -10.35
C ASP A 45 -8.70 10.34 -11.13
N GLY A 46 -8.75 9.22 -10.41
CA GLY A 46 -8.84 7.88 -10.98
C GLY A 46 -7.55 7.36 -11.65
N LYS A 47 -6.48 8.15 -11.69
CA LYS A 47 -5.18 7.76 -12.28
C LYS A 47 -4.21 7.30 -11.20
N LYS A 48 -3.53 6.18 -11.42
CA LYS A 48 -2.55 5.62 -10.47
C LYS A 48 -1.38 6.60 -10.24
N ALA A 49 -1.22 7.03 -8.99
CA ALA A 49 -0.08 7.80 -8.51
C ALA A 49 1.02 6.89 -7.96
N ALA A 50 0.63 5.87 -7.19
CA ALA A 50 1.54 4.83 -6.70
C ALA A 50 0.84 3.46 -6.60
N GLU A 51 1.59 2.38 -6.66
CA GLU A 51 1.10 1.04 -6.36
C GLU A 51 2.23 0.14 -5.85
N GLY A 52 1.92 -0.89 -5.08
CA GLY A 52 2.91 -1.86 -4.64
C GLY A 52 2.34 -2.91 -3.67
N GLU A 53 3.23 -3.71 -3.09
CA GLU A 53 2.90 -4.66 -2.03
C GLU A 53 3.39 -4.10 -0.69
N LEU A 54 2.48 -3.95 0.27
CA LEU A 54 2.79 -3.53 1.64
C LEU A 54 2.76 -4.73 2.57
N MET A 55 3.73 -4.81 3.49
CA MET A 55 3.78 -5.85 4.51
C MET A 55 3.63 -5.24 5.90
N PHE A 56 2.82 -5.89 6.73
CA PHE A 56 2.67 -5.55 8.14
C PHE A 56 2.97 -6.75 9.02
N SER A 57 3.39 -6.48 10.25
CA SER A 57 3.50 -7.49 11.30
C SER A 57 2.51 -7.20 12.43
N ILE A 58 1.83 -8.23 12.91
CA ILE A 58 1.07 -8.20 14.15
C ILE A 58 2.09 -8.36 15.28
N VAL A 59 2.04 -7.44 16.23
CA VAL A 59 2.93 -7.41 17.39
C VAL A 59 2.00 -7.40 18.60
N ASP A 60 2.20 -8.36 19.49
CA ASP A 60 1.75 -8.32 20.89
C ASP A 60 2.75 -7.50 21.69
#